data_AF-W0E833-F1
#
_entry.id   AF-W0E833-F1
#
_cell.length_a   1.000
_cell.length_b   1.000
_cell.length_c   1.000
_cell.angle_alpha   90.00
_cell.angle_beta   90.00
_cell.angle_gamma   90.00
#
_symmetry.space_group_name_H-M   'P 1'
#
loop_
_entity.id
_entity.type
_entity.pdbx_description
1 polymer ?
#
loop_
_entity_poly.entity_id
_entity_poly.type
_entity_poly.pdbx_seq_one_letter_code
_entity_poly.pdbx_strand_id
1 'polypeptide(L)'
;MKRIDQVSETSRGRAAALLGAGLLLLGAVLLAPSPARAAEPTALEIAMLPPYCQARLSRDRAAMEQWSAALGKETYLHIHHYCTGLVYINRVNQTFEQRKRRYLINQAINEFDYVLKRWPPTSALYAEAQGQKALAQMLELP
;
A
#
# COMPACT_ATOMS: atom_id res chain seq x y z
N MET A 1 26.35 -77.65 25.45
CA MET A 1 27.31 -77.44 26.56
C MET A 1 27.43 -75.94 26.81
N LYS A 2 27.14 -75.51 28.05
CA LYS A 2 27.29 -74.18 28.68
C LYS A 2 26.45 -72.97 28.22
N ARG A 3 25.79 -72.41 29.25
CA ARG A 3 25.01 -71.17 29.42
C ARG A 3 25.94 -70.10 30.00
N ILE A 4 25.90 -68.85 29.51
CA ILE A 4 26.25 -67.57 30.20
C ILE A 4 25.57 -66.45 29.35
N ASP A 5 24.40 -65.86 29.67
CA ASP A 5 23.99 -64.91 30.73
C ASP A 5 24.77 -63.55 30.75
N GLN A 6 23.99 -62.45 30.79
CA GLN A 6 24.33 -61.04 31.12
C GLN A 6 25.02 -60.23 30.00
N VAL A 7 24.39 -59.23 29.35
CA VAL A 7 23.89 -57.92 29.81
C VAL A 7 24.99 -56.97 30.32
N SER A 8 24.90 -55.72 29.82
CA SER A 8 25.66 -54.51 30.18
C SER A 8 27.03 -54.43 29.46
N GLU A 9 27.43 -53.35 28.78
CA GLU A 9 27.13 -51.95 29.04
C GLU A 9 27.66 -51.07 27.89
N THR A 10 26.98 -49.95 27.70
CA THR A 10 27.52 -48.66 27.24
C THR A 10 27.84 -48.38 25.76
N SER A 11 27.31 -47.22 25.35
CA SER A 11 27.72 -46.38 24.23
C SER A 11 27.16 -46.69 22.84
N ARG A 12 25.85 -46.95 22.75
CA ARG A 12 25.07 -46.41 21.62
C ARG A 12 24.89 -44.90 21.80
N GLY A 13 26.00 -44.17 21.74
CA GLY A 13 26.02 -42.73 21.56
C GLY A 13 25.41 -42.42 20.21
N ARG A 14 24.26 -41.75 20.24
CA ARG A 14 23.41 -41.36 19.11
C ARG A 14 24.17 -40.47 18.12
N ALA A 15 25.03 -41.06 17.29
CA ALA A 15 25.63 -40.41 16.12
C ALA A 15 24.81 -40.74 14.86
N ALA A 16 23.50 -40.53 14.90
CA ALA A 16 22.64 -40.67 13.72
C ALA A 16 21.31 -39.96 13.96
N ALA A 17 21.30 -38.63 13.83
CA ALA A 17 20.10 -37.84 13.47
C ALA A 17 20.34 -36.32 13.43
N LEU A 18 21.59 -35.81 13.47
CA LEU A 18 21.82 -34.36 13.30
C LEU A 18 22.06 -33.92 11.84
N LEU A 19 21.77 -34.78 10.86
CA LEU A 19 21.86 -34.43 9.43
C LEU A 19 20.49 -34.16 8.77
N GLY A 20 19.39 -34.21 9.53
CA GLY A 20 18.03 -34.03 8.97
C GLY A 20 17.32 -32.72 9.31
N ALA A 21 17.77 -31.96 10.32
CA ALA A 21 17.01 -30.82 10.84
C ALA A 21 17.52 -29.44 10.37
N GLY A 22 18.72 -29.35 9.79
CA GLY A 22 19.32 -28.08 9.38
C GLY A 22 18.88 -27.55 8.00
N LEU A 23 18.38 -28.42 7.13
CA LEU A 23 18.06 -28.06 5.74
C LEU A 23 16.59 -27.61 5.53
N LEU A 24 15.74 -27.72 6.54
CA LEU A 24 14.34 -27.29 6.47
C LEU A 24 14.11 -25.84 6.93
N LEU A 25 15.11 -25.18 7.54
CA LEU A 25 14.98 -23.79 8.02
C LEU A 25 15.45 -22.73 7.00
N LEU A 26 16.18 -23.11 5.94
CA LEU A 26 16.56 -22.15 4.88
C LEU A 26 15.51 -21.99 3.77
N GLY A 27 14.51 -22.87 3.67
CA GLY A 27 13.50 -22.84 2.61
C GLY A 27 12.30 -21.93 2.88
N ALA A 28 12.07 -21.50 4.13
CA ALA A 28 10.83 -20.84 4.53
C ALA A 28 10.81 -19.31 4.32
N VAL A 29 11.94 -18.68 3.98
CA VAL A 29 12.02 -17.20 3.86
C VAL A 29 11.60 -16.68 2.47
N LEU A 30 11.58 -17.53 1.44
CA LEU A 30 11.35 -17.10 0.05
C LEU A 30 9.87 -17.02 -0.39
N LEU A 31 8.92 -17.40 0.48
CA LEU A 31 7.48 -17.38 0.19
C LEU A 31 6.73 -16.23 0.89
N ALA A 32 7.44 -15.31 1.54
CA ALA A 32 6.79 -14.14 2.10
C ALA A 32 6.19 -13.30 0.95
N PRO A 33 4.85 -13.10 0.91
CA PRO A 33 4.26 -12.22 -0.08
C PRO A 33 4.82 -10.81 0.13
N SER A 34 5.49 -10.27 -0.88
CA SER A 34 5.90 -8.88 -0.88
C SER A 34 4.68 -8.00 -0.60
N PRO A 35 4.79 -6.96 0.24
CA PRO A 35 3.69 -6.01 0.39
C PRO A 35 3.37 -5.47 -1.00
N ALA A 36 2.13 -5.66 -1.44
CA ALA A 36 1.68 -5.16 -2.72
C ALA A 36 1.87 -3.64 -2.70
N ARG A 37 2.84 -3.13 -3.47
CA ARG A 37 2.94 -1.70 -3.70
C ARG A 37 1.64 -1.27 -4.39
N ALA A 38 1.11 -0.11 -4.00
CA ALA A 38 -0.02 0.47 -4.71
C ALA A 38 0.33 0.53 -6.21
N ALA A 39 -0.53 -0.06 -7.04
CA ALA A 39 -0.33 -0.01 -8.48
C ALA A 39 -0.41 1.44 -8.95
N GLU A 40 0.57 1.87 -9.73
CA GLU A 40 0.59 3.19 -10.36
C GLU A 40 -0.72 3.43 -11.14
N PRO A 41 -1.23 4.68 -11.19
CA PRO A 41 -2.40 5.00 -12.00
C PRO A 41 -2.16 4.72 -13.49
N THR A 42 -3.14 4.11 -14.16
CA THR A 42 -3.11 3.93 -15.62
C THR A 42 -3.35 5.26 -16.35
N ALA A 43 -2.99 5.32 -17.64
CA ALA A 43 -3.25 6.50 -18.46
C ALA A 43 -4.75 6.87 -18.50
N LEU A 44 -5.64 5.88 -18.53
CA LEU A 44 -7.09 6.10 -18.50
C LEU A 44 -7.54 6.65 -17.13
N GLU A 45 -7.02 6.10 -16.04
CA GLU A 45 -7.29 6.63 -14.69
C GLU A 45 -6.86 8.08 -14.55
N ILE A 46 -5.68 8.43 -15.09
CA ILE A 46 -5.18 9.81 -15.09
C ILE A 46 -6.10 10.71 -15.93
N ALA A 47 -6.52 10.28 -17.11
CA ALA A 47 -7.36 11.07 -18.01
C ALA A 47 -8.75 11.43 -17.43
N MET A 48 -9.24 10.67 -16.45
CA MET A 48 -10.50 10.95 -15.74
C MET A 48 -10.37 11.97 -14.60
N LEU A 49 -9.15 12.43 -14.28
CA LEU A 49 -8.91 13.35 -13.18
C LEU A 49 -8.97 14.82 -13.61
N PRO A 50 -9.09 15.77 -12.66
CA PRO A 50 -8.93 17.19 -12.96
C PRO A 50 -7.58 17.52 -13.62
N PRO A 51 -7.49 18.58 -14.45
CA PRO A 51 -6.27 18.90 -15.21
C PRO A 51 -4.99 19.04 -14.37
N TYR A 52 -5.07 19.60 -13.16
CA TYR A 52 -3.90 19.70 -12.26
C TYR A 52 -3.41 18.32 -11.79
N CYS A 53 -4.30 17.35 -11.65
CA CYS A 53 -3.95 15.97 -11.34
C CYS A 53 -3.38 15.24 -12.55
N GLN A 54 -3.92 15.50 -13.74
CA GLN A 54 -3.34 15.01 -14.98
C GLN A 54 -1.88 15.47 -15.10
N ALA A 55 -1.62 16.76 -14.96
CA ALA A 55 -0.26 17.32 -14.99
C ALA A 55 0.66 16.66 -13.96
N ARG A 56 0.20 16.51 -12.71
CA ARG A 56 1.03 15.95 -11.63
C ARG A 56 1.37 14.48 -11.84
N LEU A 57 0.40 13.67 -12.28
CA LEU A 57 0.55 12.22 -12.40
C LEU A 57 1.14 11.79 -13.74
N SER A 58 0.91 12.54 -14.82
CA SER A 58 1.59 12.34 -16.12
C SER A 58 3.04 12.84 -16.10
N ARG A 59 3.41 13.64 -15.11
CA ARG A 59 4.73 14.28 -14.97
C ARG A 59 5.07 15.25 -16.11
N ASP A 60 4.05 15.87 -16.69
CA ASP A 60 4.22 16.96 -17.67
C ASP A 60 4.80 18.20 -16.97
N ARG A 61 6.07 18.49 -17.23
CA ARG A 61 6.79 19.57 -16.54
C ARG A 61 6.20 20.96 -16.80
N ALA A 62 5.77 21.23 -18.03
CA ALA A 62 5.23 22.54 -18.40
C ALA A 62 3.88 22.76 -17.72
N ALA A 63 3.00 21.76 -17.79
CA ALA A 63 1.71 21.82 -17.10
C ALA A 63 1.89 21.85 -15.57
N MET A 64 2.87 21.12 -15.03
CA MET A 64 3.16 21.15 -13.59
C MET A 64 3.58 22.53 -13.10
N GLU A 65 4.40 23.24 -13.87
CA GLU A 65 4.81 24.61 -13.52
C GLU A 65 3.62 25.57 -13.55
N GLN A 66 2.78 25.47 -14.59
CA GLN A 66 1.56 26.26 -14.71
C GLN A 66 0.62 26.05 -13.50
N TRP A 67 0.34 24.80 -13.13
CA TRP A 67 -0.56 24.51 -12.01
C TRP A 67 0.06 24.82 -10.65
N SER A 68 1.39 24.71 -10.52
CA SER A 68 2.10 25.18 -9.33
C SER A 68 1.96 26.68 -9.10
N ALA A 69 2.05 27.47 -10.18
CA ALA A 69 1.81 28.91 -10.11
C ALA A 69 0.35 29.24 -9.78
N ALA A 70 -0.62 28.54 -10.39
CA ALA A 70 -2.04 28.80 -10.21
C ALA A 70 -2.56 28.42 -8.82
N LEU A 71 -2.11 27.31 -8.25
CA LEU A 71 -2.59 26.77 -6.97
C LEU A 71 -1.72 27.18 -5.77
N GLY A 72 -0.56 27.77 -6.04
CA GLY A 72 0.46 28.08 -5.04
C GLY A 72 1.39 26.90 -4.78
N LYS A 73 2.68 27.20 -4.62
CA LYS A 73 3.76 26.20 -4.49
C LYS A 73 3.54 25.21 -3.35
N GLU A 74 3.13 25.69 -2.17
CA GLU A 74 2.89 24.84 -1.00
C GLU A 74 1.73 23.86 -1.21
N THR A 75 0.62 24.31 -1.79
CA THR A 75 -0.49 23.44 -2.16
C THR A 75 -0.03 22.40 -3.19
N TYR A 76 0.64 22.87 -4.24
CA TYR A 76 1.01 22.02 -5.37
C TYR A 76 2.06 20.96 -5.02
N LEU A 77 2.97 21.26 -4.09
CA LEU A 77 3.96 20.31 -3.59
C LEU A 77 3.31 19.00 -3.12
N HIS A 78 2.19 19.11 -2.41
CA HIS A 78 1.47 17.98 -1.82
C HIS A 78 0.31 17.45 -2.68
N ILE A 79 0.03 18.05 -3.83
CA ILE A 79 -1.15 17.74 -4.65
C ILE A 79 -1.21 16.31 -5.16
N HIS A 80 -0.06 15.64 -5.27
CA HIS A 80 -0.01 14.23 -5.68
C HIS A 80 -0.78 13.31 -4.71
N HIS A 81 -0.83 13.64 -3.41
CA HIS A 81 -1.64 12.91 -2.44
C HIS A 81 -3.13 13.09 -2.74
N TYR A 82 -3.60 14.33 -2.91
CA TYR A 82 -4.97 14.60 -3.33
C TYR A 82 -5.36 13.83 -4.59
N CYS A 83 -4.53 13.88 -5.62
CA CYS A 83 -4.76 13.18 -6.88
C CYS A 83 -4.76 11.66 -6.74
N THR A 84 -3.88 11.12 -5.89
CA THR A 84 -3.84 9.68 -5.56
C THR A 84 -5.12 9.26 -4.81
N GLY A 85 -5.61 10.11 -3.91
CA GLY A 85 -6.89 9.91 -3.23
C GLY A 85 -8.06 9.78 -4.22
N LEU A 86 -8.13 10.66 -5.22
CA LEU A 86 -9.14 10.58 -6.29
C LEU A 86 -9.04 9.28 -7.10
N VAL A 87 -7.82 8.82 -7.41
CA VAL A 87 -7.62 7.52 -8.08
C VAL A 87 -8.18 6.38 -7.23
N TYR A 88 -7.95 6.39 -5.91
CA TYR A 88 -8.50 5.38 -5.03
C TYR A 88 -10.03 5.40 -5.01
N ILE A 89 -10.67 6.57 -4.95
CA ILE A 89 -12.14 6.70 -5.05
C ILE A 89 -12.66 6.10 -6.35
N ASN A 90 -12.02 6.39 -7.49
CA ASN A 90 -12.43 5.83 -8.78
C ASN A 90 -12.30 4.29 -8.80
N ARG A 91 -11.26 3.74 -8.17
CA ARG A 91 -11.04 2.28 -8.04
C ARG A 91 -12.05 1.62 -7.11
N VAL A 92 -12.51 2.30 -6.06
CA VAL A 92 -13.54 1.79 -5.14
C VAL A 92 -14.81 1.42 -5.92
N ASN A 93 -15.25 2.30 -6.83
CA ASN A 93 -16.46 2.09 -7.64
C ASN A 93 -16.39 0.89 -8.61
N GLN A 94 -15.18 0.40 -8.89
CA GLN A 94 -14.94 -0.73 -9.79
C GLN A 94 -14.56 -2.02 -9.05
N THR A 95 -14.51 -1.98 -7.71
CA THR A 95 -14.04 -3.09 -6.88
C THR A 95 -15.20 -3.71 -6.12
N PHE A 96 -15.54 -4.96 -6.46
CA PHE A 96 -16.58 -5.76 -5.79
C PHE A 96 -16.04 -6.52 -4.57
N GLU A 97 -14.76 -6.90 -4.58
CA GLU A 97 -14.15 -7.64 -3.48
C GLU A 97 -14.04 -6.73 -2.25
N GLN A 98 -14.74 -7.10 -1.17
CA GLN A 98 -15.01 -6.19 -0.04
C GLN A 98 -13.76 -5.79 0.74
N ARG A 99 -12.78 -6.70 0.87
CA ARG A 99 -11.53 -6.41 1.58
C ARG A 99 -10.71 -5.37 0.81
N LYS A 100 -10.55 -5.54 -0.51
CA LYS A 100 -9.85 -4.62 -1.39
C LYS A 100 -10.59 -3.29 -1.48
N ARG A 101 -11.93 -3.33 -1.56
CA ARG A 101 -12.76 -2.12 -1.53
C ARG A 101 -12.50 -1.30 -0.27
N ARG A 102 -12.56 -1.93 0.91
CA ARG A 102 -12.26 -1.28 2.21
C ARG A 102 -10.82 -0.76 2.27
N TYR A 103 -9.86 -1.53 1.77
CA TYR A 103 -8.47 -1.08 1.67
C TYR A 103 -8.37 0.22 0.84
N LEU A 104 -8.99 0.27 -0.34
CA LEU A 104 -8.96 1.44 -1.21
C LEU A 104 -9.63 2.67 -0.57
N ILE A 105 -10.76 2.48 0.12
CA ILE A 105 -11.42 3.56 0.89
C ILE A 105 -10.47 4.13 1.94
N ASN A 106 -9.83 3.26 2.73
CA ASN A 106 -8.89 3.69 3.76
C ASN A 106 -7.66 4.40 3.18
N GLN A 107 -7.17 3.95 2.03
CA GLN A 107 -6.10 4.66 1.32
C GLN A 107 -6.57 6.07 0.89
N ALA A 108 -7.76 6.19 0.29
CA ALA A 108 -8.30 7.50 -0.10
C ALA A 108 -8.41 8.47 1.09
N ILE A 109 -8.96 8.01 2.23
CA ILE A 109 -9.08 8.82 3.45
C ILE A 109 -7.69 9.32 3.92
N ASN A 110 -6.70 8.43 3.95
CA ASN A 110 -5.34 8.78 4.38
C ASN A 110 -4.69 9.82 3.46
N GLU A 111 -4.89 9.70 2.15
CA GLU A 111 -4.38 10.67 1.16
C GLU A 111 -5.03 12.06 1.34
N PHE A 112 -6.33 12.11 1.57
CA PHE A 112 -7.02 13.38 1.84
C PHE A 112 -6.62 13.98 3.19
N ASP A 113 -6.45 13.16 4.22
CA ASP A 113 -5.93 13.59 5.52
C ASP A 113 -4.53 14.18 5.43
N TYR A 114 -3.68 13.62 4.59
CA TYR A 114 -2.33 14.13 4.38
C TYR A 114 -2.37 15.57 3.87
N VAL A 115 -3.19 15.85 2.85
CA VAL A 115 -3.25 17.20 2.25
C VAL A 115 -3.94 18.19 3.17
N LEU A 116 -5.01 17.80 3.88
CA LEU A 116 -5.69 18.68 4.84
C LEU A 116 -4.82 19.08 6.03
N LYS A 117 -3.80 18.28 6.38
CA LYS A 117 -2.80 18.60 7.40
C LYS A 117 -1.68 19.52 6.92
N ARG A 118 -1.43 19.61 5.61
CA ARG A 118 -0.30 20.37 5.04
C ARG A 118 -0.71 21.61 4.26
N TRP A 119 -1.88 21.58 3.65
CA TRP A 119 -2.39 22.73 2.92
C TRP A 119 -2.85 23.82 3.88
N PRO A 120 -2.57 25.09 3.56
CA PRO A 120 -3.22 26.21 4.24
C PRO A 120 -4.75 26.06 4.13
N PRO A 121 -5.53 26.38 5.18
CA PRO A 121 -6.98 26.40 5.09
C PRO A 121 -7.54 27.34 4.00
N THR A 122 -6.75 28.31 3.57
CA THR A 122 -7.05 29.25 2.47
C THR A 122 -6.72 28.71 1.09
N SER A 123 -6.15 27.50 0.98
CA SER A 123 -5.90 26.86 -0.31
C SER A 123 -7.20 26.68 -1.09
N ALA A 124 -7.17 26.99 -2.39
CA ALA A 124 -8.33 26.85 -3.27
C ALA A 124 -8.92 25.43 -3.31
N LEU A 125 -8.10 24.42 -2.99
CA LEU A 125 -8.51 23.01 -2.98
C LEU A 125 -8.89 22.48 -1.58
N TYR A 126 -8.79 23.29 -0.52
CA TYR A 126 -8.97 22.81 0.85
C TYR A 126 -10.39 22.28 1.09
N ALA A 127 -11.41 23.06 0.71
CA ALA A 127 -12.80 22.67 0.86
C ALA A 127 -13.15 21.44 -0.01
N GLU A 128 -12.59 21.37 -1.22
CA GLU A 128 -12.76 20.21 -2.10
C GLU A 128 -12.17 18.94 -1.48
N ALA A 129 -10.96 19.01 -0.92
CA ALA A 129 -10.35 17.89 -0.21
C ALA A 129 -11.15 17.44 1.02
N GLN A 130 -11.79 18.36 1.75
CA GLN A 130 -12.72 17.99 2.82
C GLN A 130 -13.92 17.23 2.28
N GLY A 131 -14.53 17.70 1.19
CA GLY A 131 -15.66 17.05 0.55
C GLY A 131 -15.31 15.64 0.06
N GLN A 132 -14.14 15.47 -0.56
CA GLN A 132 -13.67 14.17 -1.02
C GLN A 132 -13.37 13.20 0.13
N LYS A 133 -12.79 13.71 1.24
CA LYS A 133 -12.62 12.92 2.46
C LYS A 133 -13.96 12.46 3.02
N ALA A 134 -14.94 13.37 3.13
CA ALA A 134 -16.27 13.06 3.63
C ALA A 134 -16.96 12.00 2.75
N LEU A 135 -16.87 12.13 1.42
CA LEU A 135 -17.34 11.13 0.47
C LEU A 135 -16.68 9.77 0.74
N ALA A 136 -15.35 9.73 0.90
CA ALA A 136 -14.62 8.50 1.19
C ALA A 136 -15.12 7.82 2.47
N GLN A 137 -15.35 8.60 3.54
CA GLN A 137 -15.87 8.10 4.82
C GLN A 137 -17.30 7.56 4.69
N MET A 138 -18.14 8.18 3.86
CA MET A 138 -19.49 7.66 3.58
C MET A 138 -19.46 6.32 2.85
N LEU A 139 -18.46 6.09 1.98
CA LEU A 139 -18.30 4.80 1.29
C LEU A 139 -17.87 3.65 2.22
N GLU A 140 -17.38 3.97 3.42
CA GLU A 140 -17.00 2.97 4.44
C GLU A 140 -18.22 2.43 5.22
N LEU A 141 -19.35 3.14 5.17
CA LEU A 141 -20.56 2.75 5.89
C LEU A 141 -21.14 1.43 5.32
N PRO A 142 -21.60 0.51 6.20
CA PRO A 142 -22.09 -0.82 5.82
C PRO A 142 -23.40 -0.80 5.03
#